data_AF-A0A941PI43-F1
#
_entry.id   AF-A0A941PI43-F1
#
_cell.length_a   1.000
_cell.length_b   1.000
_cell.length_c   1.000
_cell.angle_alpha   90.00
_cell.angle_beta   90.00
_cell.angle_gamma   90.00
#
_symmetry.space_group_name_H-M   'P 1'
#
loop_
_entity.id
_entity.type
_entity.pdbx_description
1 polymer ?
#
loop_
_entity_poly.entity_id
_entity_poly.type
_entity_poly.pdbx_seq_one_letter_code
_entity_poly.pdbx_strand_id
1 'polypeptide(L)'
;MFKGGTALKKCYFGDYRFSEDLDFTGLPLVPQDRTLDSAMQEACNQATKLLDPYAPIEISCQRYHERQPHPRGQEAFNIRARFPWHRQLQTSVMVEITRDEKLIKPSITLPVIHEYREKLDIVLQVYSLEEIIAENLRSILQNIQAFERKGWIRSRARDYYDLWRILSTYKENLDLSNFQEILYQKCQHRGVSFSDSSSFFAPKLLVEVEKTW
;
A
#
# COMPACT_ATOMS: atom_id res chain seq x y z
N MET A 1 7.08 -7.58 0.62
CA MET A 1 7.03 -7.12 -0.77
C MET A 1 6.25 -5.82 -0.84
N PHE A 2 6.82 -4.78 -1.43
CA PHE A 2 6.25 -3.43 -1.41
C PHE A 2 5.09 -3.30 -2.40
N LYS A 3 4.03 -2.58 -2.00
CA LYS A 3 2.80 -2.43 -2.79
C LYS A 3 2.09 -1.11 -2.50
N GLY A 4 0.89 -0.94 -3.08
CA GLY A 4 0.01 0.20 -2.83
C GLY A 4 0.45 1.49 -3.52
N GLY A 5 -0.17 2.61 -3.11
CA GLY A 5 0.04 3.91 -3.74
C GLY A 5 1.47 4.45 -3.60
N THR A 6 2.16 4.11 -2.51
CA THR A 6 3.53 4.58 -2.27
C THR A 6 4.53 3.80 -3.13
N ALA A 7 4.28 2.52 -3.42
CA ALA A 7 5.04 1.77 -4.42
C ALA A 7 4.87 2.36 -5.83
N LEU A 8 3.66 2.75 -6.21
CA LEU A 8 3.41 3.44 -7.48
C LEU A 8 4.20 4.76 -7.56
N LYS A 9 4.18 5.56 -6.50
CA LYS A 9 4.96 6.81 -6.43
C LYS A 9 6.47 6.56 -6.50
N LYS A 10 6.99 5.66 -5.66
CA LYS A 10 8.44 5.51 -5.44
C LYS A 10 9.13 4.54 -6.37
N CYS A 11 8.42 3.73 -7.17
CA CYS A 11 9.06 2.75 -8.05
C CYS A 11 8.59 2.81 -9.50
N TYR A 12 7.45 3.44 -9.80
CA TYR A 12 6.91 3.51 -11.16
C TYR A 12 6.85 4.94 -11.72
N PHE A 13 6.19 5.85 -11.01
CA PHE A 13 5.84 7.16 -11.57
C PHE A 13 6.76 8.32 -11.16
N GLY A 14 7.24 8.37 -9.92
CA GLY A 14 7.90 9.55 -9.35
C GLY A 14 6.89 10.68 -9.08
N ASP A 15 6.63 11.50 -10.09
CA ASP A 15 5.63 12.57 -10.05
C ASP A 15 4.21 11.98 -10.07
N TYR A 16 3.74 11.68 -8.86
CA TYR A 16 2.51 10.96 -8.59
C TYR A 16 1.83 11.51 -7.34
N ARG A 17 0.53 11.23 -7.19
CA ARG A 17 -0.26 11.68 -6.04
C ARG A 17 0.42 11.32 -4.72
N PHE A 18 0.16 12.12 -3.70
CA PHE A 18 0.68 11.85 -2.36
C PHE A 18 0.08 10.55 -1.79
N SER A 19 0.90 9.83 -1.03
CA SER A 19 0.55 8.59 -0.33
C SER A 19 1.43 8.53 0.92
N GLU A 20 0.80 8.47 2.09
CA GLU A 20 1.49 8.55 3.39
C GLU A 20 1.97 7.17 3.88
N ASP A 21 1.18 6.12 3.60
CA ASP A 21 1.38 4.80 4.16
C ASP A 21 2.41 3.97 3.37
N LEU A 22 3.09 3.05 4.04
CA LEU A 22 3.96 2.05 3.43
C LEU A 22 3.31 0.66 3.54
N ASP A 23 2.76 0.19 2.43
CA ASP A 23 2.07 -1.09 2.36
C ASP A 23 3.00 -2.20 1.90
N PHE A 24 2.97 -3.32 2.64
CA PHE A 24 3.71 -4.52 2.30
C PHE A 24 2.82 -5.75 2.36
N THR A 25 3.13 -6.72 1.50
CA THR A 25 2.70 -8.11 1.70
C THR A 25 3.85 -8.90 2.34
N GLY A 26 3.57 -9.55 3.46
CA GLY A 26 4.48 -10.44 4.15
C GLY A 26 4.72 -11.71 3.34
N LEU A 27 5.97 -11.98 2.98
CA LEU A 27 6.38 -13.25 2.38
C LEU A 27 6.48 -14.35 3.46
N PRO A 28 6.47 -15.65 3.09
CA PRO A 28 6.49 -16.76 4.06
C PRO A 28 7.63 -16.70 5.09
N LEU A 29 8.77 -16.12 4.72
CA LEU A 29 9.95 -15.99 5.58
C LEU A 29 10.00 -14.68 6.39
N VAL A 30 9.00 -13.81 6.28
CA VAL A 30 9.00 -12.53 7.01
C VAL A 30 8.85 -12.81 8.52
N PRO A 31 9.75 -12.27 9.37
CA PRO A 31 9.69 -12.45 10.81
C PRO A 31 8.33 -12.12 11.41
N GLN A 32 8.00 -12.73 12.55
CA GLN A 32 6.74 -12.52 13.27
C GLN A 32 7.02 -12.05 14.69
N ASP A 33 5.97 -11.53 15.35
CA ASP A 33 5.98 -11.15 16.76
C ASP A 33 7.18 -10.25 17.12
N ARG A 34 7.86 -10.53 18.24
CA ARG A 34 8.99 -9.74 18.76
C ARG A 34 10.16 -9.64 17.79
N THR A 35 10.33 -10.62 16.91
CA THR A 35 11.38 -10.58 15.89
C THR A 35 11.06 -9.54 14.82
N LEU A 36 9.79 -9.39 14.46
CA LEU A 36 9.35 -8.32 13.58
C LEU A 36 9.50 -6.95 14.25
N ASP A 37 9.20 -6.84 15.55
CA ASP A 37 9.41 -5.58 16.30
C ASP A 37 10.88 -5.15 16.26
N SER A 38 11.78 -6.11 16.51
CA SER A 38 13.22 -5.87 16.49
C SER A 38 13.71 -5.47 15.10
N ALA A 39 13.21 -6.13 14.05
CA ALA A 39 13.53 -5.79 12.66
C ALA A 39 13.03 -4.37 12.28
N MET A 40 11.82 -4.00 12.71
CA MET A 40 11.29 -2.66 12.45
C MET A 40 12.05 -1.57 13.22
N GLN A 41 12.41 -1.84 14.47
CA GLN A 41 13.23 -0.90 15.25
C GLN A 41 14.62 -0.72 14.60
N GLU A 42 15.23 -1.79 14.12
CA GLU A 42 16.51 -1.71 13.43
C GLU A 42 16.39 -0.92 12.12
N ALA A 43 15.33 -1.13 11.34
CA ALA A 43 15.07 -0.33 10.13
C ALA A 43 14.97 1.17 10.44
N CYS A 44 14.27 1.57 11.51
CA CYS A 44 14.19 2.97 11.95
C CYS A 44 15.51 3.53 12.46
N ASN A 45 16.32 2.71 13.14
CA ASN A 45 17.66 3.10 13.57
C ASN A 45 18.57 3.36 12.36
N GLN A 46 18.50 2.51 11.33
CA GLN A 46 19.24 2.69 10.08
C GLN A 46 18.77 3.94 9.34
N ALA A 47 17.46 4.19 9.27
CA ALA A 47 16.93 5.43 8.68
C ALA A 47 17.44 6.68 9.40
N THR A 48 17.49 6.67 10.74
CA THR A 48 18.07 7.76 11.54
C THR A 48 19.54 7.99 11.18
N LYS A 49 20.36 6.92 11.11
CA LYS A 49 21.78 7.01 10.74
C LYS A 49 22.01 7.55 9.33
N LEU A 50 21.17 7.16 8.37
CA LEU A 50 21.26 7.64 6.99
C LEU A 50 20.98 9.15 6.88
N LEU A 51 20.10 9.66 7.74
CA LEU A 51 19.69 11.06 7.75
C LEU A 51 20.61 11.96 8.60
N ASP A 52 21.36 11.39 9.53
CA ASP A 52 22.26 12.11 10.46
C ASP A 52 23.19 13.14 9.77
N PRO A 53 23.82 12.85 8.62
CA PRO A 53 24.66 13.83 7.93
C PRO A 53 23.89 15.05 7.37
N TYR A 54 22.57 14.97 7.25
CA TYR A 54 21.73 15.99 6.62
C TYR A 54 20.92 16.79 7.64
N ALA A 55 20.40 16.13 8.68
CA ALA A 55 19.65 16.78 9.75
C ALA A 55 19.53 15.88 10.99
N PRO A 56 19.49 16.46 12.21
CA PRO A 56 19.23 15.72 13.43
C PRO A 56 17.73 15.35 13.49
N ILE A 57 17.38 14.24 12.87
CA ILE A 57 16.02 13.69 12.84
C ILE A 57 15.95 12.53 13.85
N GLU A 58 14.99 12.60 14.76
CA GLU A 58 14.67 11.48 15.66
C GLU A 58 13.52 10.66 15.09
N ILE A 59 13.70 9.36 14.95
CA ILE A 59 12.66 8.43 14.49
C ILE A 59 12.32 7.45 15.61
N SER A 60 11.02 7.34 15.90
CA SER A 60 10.45 6.34 16.80
C SER A 60 9.62 5.33 16.03
N CYS A 61 9.65 4.07 16.46
CA CYS A 61 8.84 2.98 15.92
C CYS A 61 7.99 2.39 17.03
N GLN A 62 6.68 2.27 16.80
CA GLN A 62 5.76 1.64 17.74
C GLN A 62 4.82 0.69 17.00
N ARG A 63 4.70 -0.56 17.47
CA ARG A 63 3.70 -1.48 16.95
C ARG A 63 2.30 -0.90 17.21
N TYR A 64 1.48 -0.89 16.17
CA TYR A 64 0.08 -0.52 16.28
C TYR A 64 -0.74 -1.75 16.72
N HIS A 65 -1.46 -1.59 17.81
CA HIS A 65 -2.36 -2.63 18.33
C HIS A 65 -3.80 -2.16 18.20
N GLU A 66 -4.59 -2.88 17.41
CA GLU A 66 -6.04 -2.75 17.44
C GLU A 66 -6.60 -3.29 18.75
N ARG A 67 -7.82 -2.85 19.11
CA ARG A 67 -8.53 -3.34 20.31
C ARG A 67 -8.77 -4.85 20.29
N GLN A 68 -8.91 -5.41 19.09
CA GLN A 68 -9.04 -6.84 18.84
C GLN A 68 -8.01 -7.24 17.78
N PRO A 69 -7.53 -8.50 17.78
CA PRO A 69 -6.64 -8.97 16.72
C PRO A 69 -7.27 -8.75 15.34
N HIS A 70 -6.48 -8.26 14.38
CA HIS A 70 -6.97 -8.11 13.02
C HIS A 70 -7.44 -9.49 12.50
N PRO A 71 -8.64 -9.60 11.88
CA PRO A 71 -9.23 -10.89 11.51
C PRO A 71 -8.39 -11.73 10.55
N ARG A 72 -7.38 -11.11 9.93
CA ARG A 72 -6.49 -11.69 8.93
C ARG A 72 -5.00 -11.58 9.29
N GLY A 73 -4.71 -11.27 10.56
CA GLY A 73 -3.35 -11.17 11.07
C GLY A 73 -2.53 -10.06 10.43
N GLN A 74 -3.17 -8.98 9.97
CA GLN A 74 -2.45 -7.81 9.50
C GLN A 74 -1.70 -7.20 10.69
N GLU A 75 -0.44 -6.83 10.44
CA GLU A 75 0.40 -6.14 11.42
C GLU A 75 0.66 -4.72 10.93
N ALA A 76 0.77 -3.79 11.87
CA ALA A 76 1.02 -2.40 11.54
C ALA A 76 1.96 -1.74 12.55
N PHE A 77 2.70 -0.72 12.10
CA PHE A 77 3.63 0.05 12.90
C PHE A 77 3.45 1.53 12.61
N ASN A 78 3.34 2.32 13.68
CA ASN A 78 3.42 3.77 13.60
C ASN A 78 4.87 4.20 13.69
N ILE A 79 5.39 4.75 12.60
CA ILE A 79 6.67 5.41 12.57
C ILE A 79 6.43 6.90 12.74
N ARG A 80 7.11 7.52 13.70
CA ARG A 80 7.04 8.98 13.90
C ARG A 80 8.41 9.60 13.85
N ALA A 81 8.50 10.76 13.21
CA ALA A 81 9.73 11.54 13.10
C ALA A 81 9.58 12.93 13.73
N ARG A 82 10.64 13.37 14.39
CA ARG A 82 10.81 14.75 14.90
C ARG A 82 11.93 15.39 14.10
N PHE A 83 11.54 16.36 13.28
CA PHE A 83 12.47 17.22 12.55
C PHE A 83 13.03 18.32 13.48
N PRO A 84 14.14 18.98 13.11
CA PRO A 84 14.79 19.98 13.96
C PRO A 84 13.89 21.13 14.42
N TRP A 85 12.88 21.50 13.62
CA TRP A 85 11.91 22.55 13.94
C TRP A 85 10.66 22.05 14.67
N HIS A 86 10.54 20.73 14.92
CA HIS A 86 9.41 20.16 15.66
C HIS A 86 9.72 20.06 17.15
N ARG A 87 8.76 20.47 17.98
CA ARG A 87 8.84 20.31 19.45
C ARG A 87 8.64 18.86 19.90
N GLN A 88 7.93 18.07 19.09
CA GLN A 88 7.55 16.69 19.40
C GLN A 88 7.57 15.83 18.12
N LEU A 89 7.35 14.52 18.26
CA LEU A 89 7.20 13.58 17.15
C LEU A 89 5.87 13.87 16.41
N GLN A 90 5.93 14.62 15.31
CA GLN A 90 4.74 15.11 14.58
C GLN A 90 4.54 14.46 13.22
N THR A 91 5.61 14.12 12.50
CA THR A 91 5.49 13.51 11.18
C THR A 91 5.26 12.01 11.35
N SER A 92 4.23 11.47 10.72
CA SER A 92 3.87 10.05 10.79
C SER A 92 4.01 9.36 9.45
N VAL A 93 4.33 8.08 9.51
CA VAL A 93 4.16 7.10 8.43
C VAL A 93 3.63 5.83 9.08
N MET A 94 2.55 5.27 8.54
CA MET A 94 2.09 3.93 8.92
C MET A 94 2.79 2.91 8.03
N VAL A 95 3.34 1.85 8.62
CA VAL A 95 3.77 0.66 7.89
C VAL A 95 2.72 -0.41 8.11
N GLU A 96 2.13 -0.94 7.04
CA GLU A 96 1.16 -2.03 7.11
C GLU A 96 1.71 -3.28 6.41
N ILE A 97 1.54 -4.44 7.05
CA ILE A 97 2.01 -5.73 6.54
C ILE A 97 0.81 -6.69 6.47
N THR A 98 0.32 -6.92 5.25
CA THR A 98 -0.71 -7.94 4.99
C THR A 98 -0.08 -9.34 5.01
N ARG A 99 -0.57 -10.24 5.88
CA ARG A 99 -0.05 -11.61 6.02
C ARG A 99 -0.73 -12.64 5.13
N ASP A 100 -2.01 -12.44 4.86
CA ASP A 100 -2.85 -13.40 4.16
C ASP A 100 -3.10 -13.02 2.70
N GLU A 101 -2.23 -12.23 2.05
CA GLU A 101 -2.45 -11.83 0.65
C GLU A 101 -2.05 -12.95 -0.32
N LYS A 102 -2.90 -13.22 -1.31
CA LYS A 102 -2.62 -14.19 -2.36
C LYS A 102 -1.89 -13.50 -3.52
N LEU A 103 -0.58 -13.68 -3.61
CA LEU A 103 0.26 -13.22 -4.72
C LEU A 103 0.06 -14.12 -5.94
N ILE A 104 -0.36 -13.55 -7.08
CA ILE A 104 -0.58 -14.33 -8.31
C ILE A 104 0.51 -14.05 -9.34
N LYS A 105 0.81 -12.78 -9.61
CA LYS A 105 1.93 -12.40 -10.48
C LYS A 105 3.25 -12.41 -9.69
N PRO A 106 4.37 -12.75 -10.35
CA PRO A 106 5.68 -12.63 -9.73
C PRO A 106 5.99 -11.16 -9.41
N SER A 107 6.80 -10.94 -8.37
CA SER A 107 7.30 -9.60 -8.06
C SER A 107 8.31 -9.12 -9.08
N ILE A 108 8.39 -7.80 -9.24
CA ILE A 108 9.40 -7.14 -10.04
C ILE A 108 10.39 -6.45 -9.10
N THR A 109 11.67 -6.41 -9.48
CA THR A 109 12.68 -5.62 -8.78
C THR A 109 12.85 -4.28 -9.47
N LEU A 110 12.61 -3.19 -8.75
CA LEU A 110 12.70 -1.83 -9.29
C LEU A 110 13.57 -0.95 -8.38
N PRO A 111 14.35 -0.02 -8.96
CA PRO A 111 15.03 1.01 -8.17
C PRO A 111 14.01 1.96 -7.54
N VAL A 112 14.36 2.52 -6.39
CA VAL A 112 13.58 3.61 -5.80
C VAL A 112 13.87 4.91 -6.53
N ILE A 113 12.81 5.57 -6.99
CA ILE A 113 12.83 6.93 -7.50
C ILE A 113 13.04 7.86 -6.31
N HIS A 114 14.28 8.30 -6.16
CA HIS A 114 14.73 9.18 -5.08
C HIS A 114 14.95 10.59 -5.61
N GLU A 115 14.10 11.53 -5.18
CA GLU A 115 14.06 12.91 -5.69
C GLU A 115 14.72 13.91 -4.74
N TYR A 116 15.31 13.43 -3.64
CA TYR A 116 16.01 14.27 -2.68
C TYR A 116 17.52 14.25 -2.95
N ARG A 117 18.24 15.10 -2.21
CA ARG A 117 19.67 15.34 -2.45
C ARG A 117 20.56 14.26 -1.84
N GLU A 118 20.06 13.57 -0.81
CA GLU A 118 20.76 12.45 -0.22
C GLU A 118 20.90 11.31 -1.22
N LYS A 119 21.95 10.50 -1.03
CA LYS A 119 22.13 9.30 -1.84
C LYS A 119 21.30 8.17 -1.25
N LEU A 120 20.42 7.58 -2.06
CA LEU A 120 19.66 6.40 -1.70
C LEU A 120 19.52 5.47 -2.92
N ASP A 121 20.58 4.71 -3.18
CA ASP A 121 20.63 3.76 -4.29
C ASP A 121 20.16 2.38 -3.81
N ILE A 122 18.84 2.20 -3.74
CA ILE A 122 18.22 0.94 -3.32
C ILE A 122 17.28 0.38 -4.38
N VAL A 123 17.22 -0.94 -4.45
CA VAL A 123 16.27 -1.70 -5.27
C VAL A 123 15.33 -2.48 -4.35
N LEU A 124 14.05 -2.51 -4.69
CA LEU A 124 13.01 -3.15 -3.89
C LEU A 124 12.27 -4.22 -4.70
N GLN A 125 11.81 -5.26 -4.01
CA GLN A 125 10.79 -6.17 -4.55
C GLN A 125 9.41 -5.52 -4.42
N VAL A 126 8.80 -5.25 -5.58
CA VAL A 126 7.54 -4.53 -5.72
C VAL A 126 6.54 -5.40 -6.46
N TYR A 127 5.26 -5.20 -6.19
CA TYR A 127 4.19 -5.76 -7.01
C TYR A 127 4.33 -5.34 -8.47
N SER A 128 3.97 -6.23 -9.39
CA SER A 128 3.72 -5.85 -10.79
C SER A 128 2.52 -4.91 -10.87
N LEU A 129 2.42 -4.12 -11.94
CA LEU A 129 1.27 -3.22 -12.11
C LEU A 129 -0.05 -3.99 -12.20
N GLU A 130 -0.07 -5.14 -12.86
CA GLU A 130 -1.25 -6.03 -12.93
C GLU A 130 -1.69 -6.51 -11.55
N GLU A 131 -0.74 -6.89 -10.68
CA GLU A 131 -1.05 -7.29 -9.31
C GLU A 131 -1.68 -6.14 -8.52
N ILE A 132 -1.19 -4.90 -8.70
CA ILE A 132 -1.75 -3.68 -8.08
C ILE A 132 -3.15 -3.39 -8.63
N ILE A 133 -3.37 -3.44 -9.95
CA ILE A 133 -4.68 -3.24 -10.57
C ILE A 133 -5.68 -4.26 -10.01
N ALA A 134 -5.29 -5.54 -9.95
CA ALA A 134 -6.16 -6.59 -9.44
C ALA A 134 -6.48 -6.40 -7.95
N GLU A 135 -5.51 -5.97 -7.14
CA GLU A 135 -5.73 -5.66 -5.72
C GLU A 135 -6.66 -4.45 -5.53
N ASN A 136 -6.52 -3.40 -6.33
CA ASN A 136 -7.38 -2.21 -6.29
C ASN A 136 -8.83 -2.53 -6.70
N LEU A 137 -9.04 -3.26 -7.81
CA LEU A 137 -10.37 -3.68 -8.25
C LEU A 137 -11.06 -4.56 -7.19
N ARG A 138 -10.33 -5.53 -6.63
CA ARG A 138 -10.80 -6.37 -5.52
C ARG A 138 -11.18 -5.53 -4.29
N SER A 139 -10.42 -4.48 -3.99
CA SER A 139 -10.64 -3.62 -2.82
C SER A 139 -11.84 -2.69 -2.98
N ILE A 140 -12.15 -2.26 -4.21
CA ILE A 140 -13.40 -1.56 -4.55
C ILE A 140 -14.61 -2.46 -4.24
N LEU A 141 -14.59 -3.72 -4.67
CA LEU A 141 -15.68 -4.67 -4.40
C LEU A 141 -15.87 -4.94 -2.90
N GLN A 142 -14.78 -5.08 -2.14
CA GLN A 142 -14.87 -5.21 -0.69
C GLN A 142 -15.49 -3.98 -0.02
N ASN A 143 -15.19 -2.78 -0.53
CA ASN A 143 -15.74 -1.55 -0.01
C ASN A 143 -17.27 -1.48 -0.27
N ILE A 144 -17.72 -1.89 -1.47
CA ILE A 144 -19.15 -2.02 -1.80
C ILE A 144 -19.84 -3.01 -0.86
N GLN A 145 -19.30 -4.22 -0.68
CA GLN A 145 -19.88 -5.21 0.23
C GLN A 145 -19.87 -4.72 1.69
N ALA A 146 -18.85 -3.97 2.11
CA ALA A 146 -18.80 -3.37 3.45
C ALA A 146 -19.86 -2.28 3.64
N PHE A 147 -20.16 -1.49 2.60
CA PHE A 147 -21.23 -0.50 2.61
C PHE A 147 -22.57 -1.13 2.94
N GLU A 148 -22.91 -2.22 2.25
CA GLU A 148 -24.18 -2.94 2.43
C GLU A 148 -24.34 -3.46 3.86
N ARG A 149 -23.23 -3.80 4.52
CA ARG A 149 -23.23 -4.34 5.89
C ARG A 149 -23.21 -3.26 6.98
N LYS A 150 -22.50 -2.14 6.76
CA LYS A 150 -22.20 -1.14 7.79
C LYS A 150 -22.93 0.19 7.60
N GLY A 151 -23.45 0.46 6.40
CA GLY A 151 -24.13 1.72 6.06
C GLY A 151 -23.20 2.91 5.81
N TRP A 152 -21.87 2.74 5.93
CA TRP A 152 -20.89 3.77 5.59
C TRP A 152 -19.71 3.16 4.84
N ILE A 153 -19.02 3.99 4.05
CA ILE A 153 -17.78 3.65 3.36
C ILE A 153 -16.70 4.68 3.61
N ARG A 154 -15.44 4.24 3.58
CA ARG A 154 -14.31 5.14 3.36
C ARG A 154 -14.17 5.38 1.87
N SER A 155 -13.85 6.62 1.49
CA SER A 155 -13.60 6.95 0.09
C SER A 155 -12.53 6.05 -0.52
N ARG A 156 -12.81 5.63 -1.76
CA ARG A 156 -11.89 4.89 -2.64
C ARG A 156 -11.51 5.70 -3.88
N ALA A 157 -11.63 7.03 -3.84
CA ALA A 157 -11.23 7.91 -4.95
C ALA A 157 -9.80 7.63 -5.43
N ARG A 158 -8.88 7.41 -4.48
CA ARG A 158 -7.48 7.04 -4.76
C ARG A 158 -7.34 5.74 -5.56
N ASP A 159 -8.16 4.72 -5.29
CA ASP A 159 -8.09 3.44 -6.01
C ASP A 159 -8.45 3.62 -7.49
N TYR A 160 -9.49 4.40 -7.78
CA TYR A 160 -9.88 4.76 -9.15
C TYR A 160 -8.83 5.65 -9.84
N TYR A 161 -8.26 6.63 -9.13
CA TYR A 161 -7.17 7.43 -9.67
C TYR A 161 -5.97 6.55 -10.05
N ASP A 162 -5.62 5.58 -9.21
CA ASP A 162 -4.53 4.67 -9.46
C ASP A 162 -4.80 3.81 -10.69
N LEU A 163 -5.99 3.22 -10.77
CA LEU A 163 -6.42 2.45 -11.94
C LEU A 163 -6.36 3.28 -13.22
N TRP A 164 -6.94 4.49 -13.21
CA TRP A 164 -6.92 5.39 -14.35
C TRP A 164 -5.49 5.76 -14.75
N ARG A 165 -4.62 6.12 -13.79
CA ARG A 165 -3.24 6.52 -14.11
C ARG A 165 -2.46 5.36 -14.72
N ILE A 166 -2.52 4.17 -14.11
CA ILE A 166 -1.81 2.99 -14.59
C ILE A 166 -2.29 2.64 -16.00
N LEU A 167 -3.61 2.53 -16.20
CA LEU A 167 -4.19 2.17 -17.50
C LEU A 167 -3.99 3.24 -18.58
N SER A 168 -3.82 4.51 -18.20
CA SER A 168 -3.54 5.58 -19.16
C SER A 168 -2.07 5.68 -19.54
N THR A 169 -1.16 5.28 -18.65
CA THR A 169 0.30 5.48 -18.84
C THR A 169 1.00 4.22 -19.32
N TYR A 170 0.62 3.06 -18.78
CA TYR A 170 1.32 1.78 -19.00
C TYR A 170 0.50 0.79 -19.82
N LYS A 171 -0.59 1.21 -20.46
CA LYS A 171 -1.52 0.32 -21.18
C LYS A 171 -0.82 -0.71 -22.08
N GLU A 172 0.18 -0.25 -22.83
CA GLU A 172 0.91 -1.06 -23.82
C GLU A 172 1.93 -2.00 -23.18
N ASN A 173 2.33 -1.75 -21.92
CA ASN A 173 3.29 -2.56 -21.17
C ASN A 173 2.64 -3.60 -20.26
N LEU A 174 1.31 -3.55 -20.09
CA LEU A 174 0.58 -4.48 -19.22
C LEU A 174 0.33 -5.82 -19.91
N ASP A 175 0.64 -6.91 -19.22
CA ASP A 175 0.24 -8.25 -19.64
C ASP A 175 -1.12 -8.62 -19.05
N LEU A 176 -2.18 -8.33 -19.81
CA LEU A 176 -3.56 -8.58 -19.41
C LEU A 176 -4.13 -9.94 -19.87
N SER A 177 -3.31 -10.80 -20.50
CA SER A 177 -3.76 -12.06 -21.11
C SER A 177 -4.56 -12.96 -20.17
N ASN A 178 -4.11 -13.09 -18.91
CA ASN A 178 -4.75 -13.91 -17.87
C ASN A 178 -5.34 -13.05 -16.73
N PHE A 179 -5.59 -11.76 -16.97
CA PHE A 179 -5.96 -10.82 -15.91
C PHE A 179 -7.29 -11.15 -15.24
N GLN A 180 -8.28 -11.60 -16.01
CA GLN A 180 -9.59 -11.96 -15.47
C GLN A 180 -9.50 -13.11 -14.46
N GLU A 181 -8.66 -14.12 -14.73
CA GLU A 181 -8.46 -15.22 -13.81
C GLU A 181 -7.71 -14.79 -12.53
N ILE A 182 -6.69 -13.94 -12.69
CA ILE A 182 -5.97 -13.33 -11.55
C ILE A 182 -6.94 -12.59 -10.63
N LEU A 183 -7.79 -11.75 -11.22
CA LEU A 183 -8.80 -10.99 -10.48
C LEU A 183 -9.82 -11.91 -9.81
N TYR A 184 -10.31 -12.94 -10.50
CA TYR A 184 -11.26 -13.91 -9.93
C TYR A 184 -10.68 -14.62 -8.70
N GLN A 185 -9.45 -15.13 -8.79
CA GLN A 185 -8.79 -15.81 -7.67
C GLN A 185 -8.60 -14.87 -6.47
N LYS A 186 -8.26 -13.62 -6.73
CA LYS A 186 -8.13 -12.56 -5.71
C LYS A 186 -9.47 -12.21 -5.06
N CYS A 187 -10.54 -12.08 -5.84
CA CYS A 187 -11.90 -11.84 -5.38
C CYS A 187 -12.41 -12.99 -4.51
N GLN A 188 -12.23 -14.24 -4.97
CA GLN A 188 -12.61 -15.44 -4.24
C GLN A 188 -11.91 -15.51 -2.87
N HIS A 189 -10.60 -15.23 -2.83
CA HIS A 189 -9.83 -15.19 -1.58
C HIS A 189 -10.37 -14.18 -0.55
N ARG A 190 -10.97 -13.08 -1.02
CA ARG A 190 -11.55 -12.04 -0.17
C ARG A 190 -13.06 -12.16 0.03
N GLY A 191 -13.72 -13.17 -0.55
CA GLY A 191 -15.16 -13.41 -0.40
C GLY A 191 -16.04 -12.39 -1.12
N VAL A 192 -15.53 -11.84 -2.23
CA VAL A 192 -16.26 -10.90 -3.10
C VAL A 192 -16.34 -11.46 -4.51
N SER A 193 -17.31 -10.98 -5.29
CA SER A 193 -17.51 -11.38 -6.68
C SER A 193 -17.91 -10.17 -7.52
N PHE A 194 -17.82 -10.30 -8.84
CA PHE A 194 -18.26 -9.32 -9.82
C PHE A 194 -18.85 -10.07 -11.02
N SER A 195 -19.80 -9.44 -11.72
CA SER A 195 -20.37 -9.96 -12.98
C SER A 195 -19.64 -9.40 -14.19
N ASP A 196 -19.45 -8.09 -14.18
CA ASP A 196 -18.94 -7.30 -15.30
C ASP A 196 -18.36 -5.97 -14.76
N SER A 197 -17.89 -5.13 -15.68
CA SER A 197 -17.27 -3.85 -15.33
C SER A 197 -18.14 -2.94 -14.45
N SER A 198 -19.47 -2.97 -14.59
CA SER A 198 -20.39 -2.14 -13.80
C SER A 198 -20.35 -2.45 -12.30
N SER A 199 -19.94 -3.67 -11.93
CA SER A 199 -19.75 -4.06 -10.52
C SER A 199 -18.73 -3.16 -9.80
N PHE A 200 -17.78 -2.58 -10.53
CA PHE A 200 -16.77 -1.68 -9.98
C PHE A 200 -17.21 -0.21 -9.97
N PHE A 201 -18.42 0.13 -10.43
CA PHE A 201 -18.89 1.51 -10.58
C PHE A 201 -20.32 1.67 -10.00
N ALA A 202 -20.59 1.04 -8.86
CA ALA A 202 -21.89 1.13 -8.21
C ALA A 202 -22.29 2.61 -7.94
N PRO A 203 -23.48 3.08 -8.37
CA PRO A 203 -23.83 4.50 -8.32
C PRO A 203 -23.69 5.15 -6.93
N LYS A 204 -24.05 4.40 -5.88
CA LYS A 204 -23.93 4.88 -4.49
C LYS A 204 -22.48 5.08 -4.05
N LEU A 205 -21.56 4.25 -4.53
CA LEU A 205 -20.12 4.41 -4.29
C LEU A 205 -19.61 5.65 -5.02
N LEU A 206 -20.04 5.86 -6.27
CA LEU A 206 -19.59 6.99 -7.08
C LEU A 206 -19.97 8.34 -6.45
N VAL A 207 -21.16 8.46 -5.87
CA VAL A 207 -21.57 9.69 -5.15
C VAL A 207 -20.61 10.02 -4.00
N GLU A 208 -20.11 9.02 -3.27
CA GLU A 208 -19.14 9.25 -2.19
C GLU A 208 -17.71 9.50 -2.72
N VAL A 209 -17.35 8.87 -3.83
CA VAL A 209 -16.07 9.09 -4.51
C VAL A 209 -16.01 10.53 -5.05
N GLU A 210 -17.06 11.01 -5.71
CA GLU A 210 -17.13 12.38 -6.26
C GLU A 210 -16.93 13.45 -5.18
N LYS A 211 -17.45 13.24 -3.96
CA LYS A 211 -17.28 14.18 -2.84
C LYS A 211 -15.84 14.30 -2.35
N THR A 212 -14.98 13.34 -2.70
CA THR A 212 -13.63 13.18 -2.14
C THR A 212 -12.54 13.01 -3.20
N TRP A 213 -12.90 13.22 -4.48
CA TRP A 213 -11.99 13.24 -5.62
C TRP A 213 -11.17 14.52 -5.63
#